data_AF-A0A2E4H867-F1
#
_entry.id   AF-A0A2E4H867-F1
#
_cell.length_a   1.000
_cell.length_b   1.000
_cell.length_c   1.000
_cell.angle_alpha   90.00
_cell.angle_beta   90.00
_cell.angle_gamma   90.00
#
_symmetry.space_group_name_H-M   'P 1'
#
loop_
_entity.id
_entity.type
_entity.pdbx_description
1 polymer ?
#
loop_
_entity_poly.entity_id
_entity_poly.type
_entity_poly.pdbx_seq_one_letter_code
_entity_poly.pdbx_strand_id
1 'polypeptide(L)'
;MQVVAAFVVGLANSGIAADYFTASREAREAAVRGSDLATDRAFIESTKAWLPAFKFLGLGMILGGVAFLLATILVALRVGGGRVQEAL
;
A
#
# COMPACT_ATOMS: atom_id res chain seq x y z
N MET A 1 -8.55 0.89 -5.82
CA MET A 1 -9.19 0.59 -4.52
C MET A 1 -8.18 0.13 -3.46
N GLN A 2 -7.14 -0.62 -3.83
CA GLN A 2 -6.15 -1.22 -2.92
C GLN A 2 -5.35 -0.18 -2.11
N VAL A 3 -4.92 0.91 -2.74
CA VAL A 3 -4.19 2.00 -2.05
C VAL A 3 -5.09 2.71 -1.04
N VAL A 4 -6.36 2.95 -1.39
CA VAL A 4 -7.34 3.58 -0.50
C VAL A 4 -7.65 2.67 0.69
N ALA A 5 -7.81 1.36 0.47
CA ALA A 5 -7.99 0.40 1.55
C ALA A 5 -6.78 0.36 2.49
N ALA A 6 -5.56 0.31 1.95
CA ALA A 6 -4.32 0.38 2.75
C ALA A 6 -4.23 1.69 3.55
N PHE A 7 -4.65 2.81 2.96
CA PHE A 7 -4.71 4.10 3.65
C PHE A 7 -5.71 4.09 4.82
N VAL A 8 -6.92 3.58 4.61
CA VAL A 8 -7.95 3.46 5.66
C VAL A 8 -7.46 2.58 6.82
N VAL A 9 -6.84 1.44 6.51
CA VAL A 9 -6.26 0.57 7.54
C VAL A 9 -5.11 1.26 8.28
N GLY A 10 -4.26 1.99 7.58
CA GLY A 10 -3.20 2.79 8.20
C GLY A 10 -3.74 3.86 9.15
N LEU A 11 -4.84 4.52 8.79
CA LEU A 11 -5.52 5.50 9.65
C LEU A 11 -6.10 4.85 10.91
N ALA A 12 -6.81 3.74 10.77
CA ALA A 12 -7.35 2.99 11.91
C ALA A 12 -6.24 2.52 12.86
N ASN A 13 -5.15 1.97 12.30
CA ASN A 13 -3.98 1.57 13.05
C ASN A 13 -3.30 2.73 13.80
N SER A 14 -3.33 3.94 13.23
CA SER A 14 -2.81 5.14 13.90
C SER A 14 -3.64 5.51 15.14
N GLY A 15 -4.97 5.41 15.05
CA GLY A 15 -5.85 5.66 16.20
C GLY A 15 -5.64 4.65 17.32
N ILE A 16 -5.67 3.36 16.97
CA ILE A 16 -5.44 2.26 17.93
C ILE A 16 -4.04 2.38 18.57
N ALA A 17 -3.01 2.73 17.80
CA ALA A 17 -1.68 2.94 18.35
C ALA A 17 -1.64 4.13 19.33
N ALA A 18 -2.31 5.24 19.01
CA ALA A 18 -2.37 6.39 19.91
C ALA A 18 -2.98 5.99 21.25
N ASP A 19 -4.12 5.30 21.24
CA ASP A 19 -4.81 4.82 22.44
C ASP A 19 -3.96 3.80 23.21
N TYR A 20 -3.40 2.80 22.52
CA TYR A 20 -2.52 1.79 23.11
C TYR A 20 -1.32 2.40 23.85
N PHE A 21 -0.68 3.42 23.27
CA PHE A 21 0.50 4.06 23.88
C PHE A 21 0.17 5.05 24.99
N THR A 22 -1.11 5.40 25.21
CA THR A 22 -1.53 6.13 26.42
C THR A 22 -1.47 5.28 27.68
N ALA A 23 -1.58 3.95 27.55
CA ALA A 23 -1.47 3.03 28.68
C ALA A 23 -0.02 2.99 29.23
N SER A 24 0.10 2.83 30.55
CA SER A 24 1.41 2.69 31.19
C SER A 24 2.16 1.49 30.61
N ARG A 25 3.50 1.57 30.62
CA ARG A 25 4.33 0.48 30.11
C ARG A 25 4.08 -0.81 30.87
N GLU A 26 3.91 -0.73 32.20
CA GLU A 26 3.60 -1.89 33.03
C GLU A 26 2.28 -2.56 32.62
N ALA A 27 1.23 -1.75 32.36
CA ALA A 27 -0.07 -2.27 31.93
C ALA A 27 0.02 -2.99 30.57
N ARG A 28 0.83 -2.47 29.64
CA ARG A 28 1.05 -3.08 28.33
C ARG A 28 1.85 -4.38 28.39
N GLU A 29 2.84 -4.46 29.27
CA GLU A 29 3.68 -5.66 29.42
C GLU A 29 2.96 -6.75 30.24
N ALA A 30 2.11 -6.37 31.19
CA ALA A 30 1.27 -7.28 31.97
C ALA A 30 -0.01 -7.72 31.23
N ALA A 31 -0.27 -7.19 30.02
CA ALA A 31 -1.47 -7.48 29.26
C ALA A 31 -1.62 -8.99 28.97
N VAL A 32 -2.70 -9.59 29.47
CA VAL A 32 -3.00 -11.01 29.28
C VAL A 32 -3.65 -11.23 27.93
N ARG A 33 -3.45 -12.41 27.34
CA ARG A 33 -4.09 -12.82 26.08
C ARG A 33 -5.61 -12.61 26.15
N GLY A 34 -6.17 -11.95 25.14
CA GLY A 34 -7.61 -11.66 25.06
C GLY A 34 -8.02 -10.36 25.75
N SER A 35 -7.10 -9.64 26.40
CA SER A 35 -7.33 -8.25 26.80
C SER A 35 -7.34 -7.31 25.59
N ASP A 36 -7.95 -6.14 25.75
CA ASP A 36 -7.99 -5.10 24.71
C ASP A 36 -6.56 -4.68 24.33
N LEU A 37 -5.69 -4.43 25.31
CA LEU A 37 -4.27 -4.09 25.07
C LEU A 37 -3.53 -5.18 24.29
N ALA A 38 -3.79 -6.47 24.58
CA ALA A 38 -3.17 -7.55 23.82
C ALA A 38 -3.67 -7.61 22.36
N THR A 39 -4.95 -7.29 22.15
CA THR A 39 -5.58 -7.24 20.84
C THR A 39 -5.05 -6.05 20.02
N ASP A 40 -4.96 -4.87 20.62
CA ASP A 40 -4.41 -3.67 20.01
C ASP A 40 -2.96 -3.89 19.59
N ARG A 41 -2.14 -4.47 20.47
CA ARG A 41 -0.76 -4.82 20.15
C ARG A 41 -0.67 -5.77 18.95
N ALA A 42 -1.51 -6.81 18.93
CA ALA A 42 -1.53 -7.77 17.83
C ALA A 42 -1.93 -7.11 16.51
N PHE A 43 -2.92 -6.22 16.53
CA PHE A 43 -3.34 -5.46 15.36
C PHE A 43 -2.25 -4.53 14.84
N ILE A 44 -1.58 -3.81 15.75
CA ILE A 44 -0.47 -2.90 15.42
C ILE A 44 0.69 -3.64 14.75
N GLU A 45 1.14 -4.75 15.36
CA GLU A 45 2.27 -5.51 14.83
C GLU A 45 1.93 -6.25 13.54
N SER A 46 0.71 -6.79 13.42
CA SER A 46 0.22 -7.38 12.18
C SER A 46 0.22 -6.36 11.05
N THR A 47 -0.37 -5.18 11.27
CA THR A 47 -0.47 -4.13 10.24
C THR A 47 0.90 -3.66 9.77
N LYS A 48 1.86 -3.48 10.68
CA LYS A 48 3.25 -3.13 10.33
C LYS A 48 3.90 -4.15 9.41
N ALA A 49 3.57 -5.44 9.55
CA ALA A 49 4.18 -6.50 8.75
C ALA A 49 3.76 -6.47 7.28
N TRP A 50 2.48 -6.25 6.98
CA TRP A 50 1.95 -6.37 5.62
C TRP A 50 1.71 -5.04 4.90
N LEU A 51 1.44 -3.94 5.65
CA LEU A 51 1.09 -2.65 5.05
C LEU A 51 2.19 -2.08 4.12
N PRO A 52 3.49 -2.19 4.42
CA PRO A 52 4.54 -1.76 3.50
C PRO A 52 4.51 -2.49 2.15
N ALA A 53 4.25 -3.79 2.16
CA ALA A 53 4.19 -4.59 0.93
C ALA A 53 3.09 -4.09 -0.02
N PHE A 54 1.92 -3.70 0.52
CA PHE A 54 0.85 -3.12 -0.30
C PHE A 54 1.20 -1.75 -0.88
N LYS A 55 1.98 -0.93 -0.17
CA LYS A 55 2.47 0.34 -0.71
C LYS A 55 3.38 0.10 -1.93
N PHE A 56 4.29 -0.86 -1.84
CA PHE A 56 5.17 -1.20 -2.95
C PHE A 56 4.43 -1.87 -4.12
N LEU A 57 3.44 -2.72 -3.83
CA LEU A 57 2.58 -3.31 -4.85
C LEU A 57 1.81 -2.24 -5.61
N GLY A 58 1.21 -1.27 -4.90
CA GLY A 58 0.52 -0.14 -5.51
C GLY A 58 1.43 0.70 -6.40
N LEU A 59 2.64 1.01 -5.91
CA LEU A 59 3.65 1.73 -6.69
C LEU A 59 4.07 0.94 -7.94
N GLY A 60 4.30 -0.36 -7.80
CA GLY A 60 4.66 -1.24 -8.90
C GLY A 60 3.57 -1.31 -9.98
N MET A 61 2.30 -1.38 -9.59
CA MET A 61 1.19 -1.34 -10.54
C MET A 61 1.10 0.00 -11.28
N ILE A 62 1.32 1.12 -10.60
CA ILE A 62 1.33 2.45 -11.24
C ILE A 62 2.47 2.52 -12.26
N LEU A 63 3.69 2.17 -11.85
CA LEU A 63 4.86 2.19 -12.73
C LEU A 63 4.70 1.22 -13.90
N GLY A 64 4.17 0.02 -13.65
CA GLY A 64 3.85 -0.95 -14.68
C GLY A 64 2.83 -0.40 -15.69
N GLY A 65 1.75 0.21 -15.21
CA GLY A 65 0.75 0.85 -16.07
C GLY A 65 1.33 1.96 -16.93
N VAL A 66 2.21 2.81 -16.36
CA VAL A 66 2.93 3.85 -17.11
C VAL A 66 3.82 3.23 -18.19
N ALA A 67 4.59 2.19 -17.86
CA ALA A 67 5.44 1.51 -18.82
C ALA A 67 4.64 0.88 -19.98
N PHE A 68 3.50 0.25 -19.68
CA PHE A 68 2.59 -0.29 -20.70
C PHE A 68 1.99 0.79 -21.61
N LEU A 69 1.60 1.93 -21.04
CA LEU A 69 1.11 3.08 -21.83
C LEU A 69 2.19 3.61 -22.77
N LEU A 70 3.41 3.79 -22.28
CA LEU A 70 4.53 4.24 -23.10
C LEU A 70 4.83 3.25 -24.23
N ALA A 71 4.87 1.95 -23.94
CA ALA A 71 5.05 0.92 -24.95
C ALA A 71 3.97 0.98 -26.03
N THR A 72 2.71 1.18 -25.63
CA THR A 72 1.58 1.32 -26.56
C THR A 72 1.75 2.53 -27.47
N ILE A 73 2.15 3.69 -26.91
CA ILE A 73 2.42 4.91 -27.68
C ILE A 73 3.57 4.69 -28.67
N LEU A 74 4.66 4.05 -28.25
CA LEU A 74 5.81 3.77 -29.12
C LEU A 74 5.43 2.88 -30.30
N VAL A 75 4.60 1.85 -30.08
CA VAL A 75 4.07 1.00 -31.15
C VAL A 75 3.20 1.81 -32.11
N ALA A 76 2.28 2.63 -31.59
CA ALA A 76 1.43 3.47 -32.42
C ALA A 76 2.24 4.44 -33.29
N LEU A 77 3.28 5.06 -32.72
CA LEU A 77 4.19 5.94 -33.45
C LEU A 77 4.99 5.19 -34.51
N ARG A 78 5.48 3.99 -34.21
CA ARG A 78 6.22 3.15 -35.18
C ARG A 78 5.35 2.80 -36.39
N VAL A 79 4.11 2.38 -36.14
CA VAL A 79 3.15 2.04 -37.20
C VAL A 79 2.77 3.29 -38.00
N GLY A 80 2.45 4.39 -37.31
CA GLY A 80 2.13 5.66 -37.95
C GLY A 80 3.27 6.18 -38.82
N GLY A 81 4.51 6.13 -38.33
CA GLY A 81 5.70 6.53 -39.07
C GLY A 81 5.96 5.68 -40.32
N GLY A 82 5.84 4.35 -40.23
CA GLY A 82 6.01 3.47 -41.39
C GLY A 82 5.00 3.77 -42.51
N ARG A 83 3.73 4.03 -42.15
CA ARG A 83 2.69 4.41 -43.12
C ARG A 83 2.97 5.72 -43.83
N VAL A 84 3.59 6.70 -43.16
CA VAL A 84 3.99 7.96 -43.79
C VAL A 84 5.13 7.74 -44.77
N GLN A 85 6.08 6.85 -44.43
CA GLN A 85 7.20 6.51 -45.31
C GLN A 85 6.75 5.75 -46.56
N GLU A 86 5.75 4.87 -46.46
CA GLU A 86 5.17 4.13 -47.61
C GLU A 86 4.37 5.03 -48.57
N ALA A 87 3.94 6.21 -48.12
CA ALA A 87 3.13 7.14 -48.91
C ALA A 87 3.96 8.17 -49.70
N LEU A 88 5.30 8.13 -49.58
CA LEU A 88 6.27 8.96 -50.31
C LEU A 88 6.83 8.21 -51.53
#